data_AF-A0A5R8ZXH3-F1
#
_entry.id   AF-A0A5R8ZXH3-F1
#
_cell.length_a   1.000
_cell.length_b   1.000
_cell.length_c   1.000
_cell.angle_alpha   90.00
_cell.angle_beta   90.00
_cell.angle_gamma   90.00
#
_symmetry.space_group_name_H-M   'P 1'
#
loop_
_entity.id
_entity.type
_entity.pdbx_description
1 polymer ?
#
loop_
_entity_poly.entity_id
_entity_poly.type
_entity_poly.pdbx_seq_one_letter_code
_entity_poly.pdbx_strand_id
1 'polypeptide(L)' 'MPVELLDIRIWNTRLELANAMFEYLKIWHNRQRCHSWLGWVTPVKYERYRIITAA' A
#
# COMPACT_ATOMS: atom_id res chain seq x y z
N MET A 1 1.44 8.11 -0.35
CA MET A 1 0.60 9.31 -0.29
C MET A 1 -0.19 9.30 1.02
N PRO A 2 0.39 9.82 2.10
CA PRO A 2 -0.31 10.04 3.37
C PRO A 2 -1.70 10.64 3.18
N VAL A 3 -2.63 10.34 4.10
CA VAL A 3 -3.98 10.96 4.12
C VAL A 3 -3.87 12.48 4.09
N GLU A 4 -2.91 13.04 4.82
CA GLU A 4 -2.63 14.48 4.82
C GLU A 4 -2.31 14.98 3.40
N LEU A 5 -1.54 14.24 2.61
CA LEU A 5 -1.19 14.58 1.22
C LEU A 5 -2.37 14.51 0.24
N LEU A 6 -3.38 13.68 0.52
CA LEU A 6 -4.65 13.68 -0.22
C LEU A 6 -5.51 14.90 0.10
N ASP A 7 -5.40 15.43 1.31
CA ASP A 7 -6.23 16.53 1.82
C ASP A 7 -5.69 17.93 1.44
N ILE A 8 -4.40 18.05 1.14
CA ILE A 8 -3.77 19.32 0.68
C ILE A 8 -4.06 19.64 -0.80
N ARG A 9 -4.61 18.68 -1.57
CA ARG A 9 -4.90 18.87 -2.99
C ARG A 9 -6.38 19.13 -3.20
N ILE A 10 -6.68 20.10 -4.05
CA ILE A 10 -8.03 20.30 -4.58
C ILE A 10 -8.21 19.33 -5.75
N TRP A 11 -9.21 18.45 -5.63
CA TRP A 11 -9.57 17.47 -6.65
C TRP A 11 -10.73 18.01 -7.48
N ASN A 12 -10.56 18.05 -8.80
CA ASN A 12 -11.61 18.56 -9.68
C ASN A 12 -12.78 17.56 -9.83
N THR A 13 -12.49 16.28 -9.65
CA THR A 13 -13.50 15.22 -9.76
C THR A 13 -13.31 14.15 -8.68
N ARG A 14 -14.42 13.50 -8.31
CA ARG A 14 -14.39 12.34 -7.40
C ARG A 14 -13.60 11.16 -7.98
N LEU A 15 -13.56 11.03 -9.31
CA LEU A 15 -12.79 9.98 -9.99
C LEU A 15 -11.28 10.18 -9.82
N GLU A 16 -10.81 11.41 -9.93
CA GLU A 16 -9.40 11.74 -9.72
C GLU A 16 -8.95 11.42 -8.29
N LEU A 17 -9.77 11.79 -7.30
CA LEU A 17 -9.54 11.43 -5.90
C LEU A 17 -9.54 9.91 -5.69
N ALA A 18 -10.51 9.19 -6.26
CA ALA A 18 -10.59 7.75 -6.15
C ALA A 18 -9.37 7.04 -6.77
N ASN A 19 -8.89 7.51 -7.92
CA ASN A 19 -7.67 7.00 -8.54
C ASN A 19 -6.44 7.29 -7.67
N ALA A 20 -6.30 8.50 -7.13
CA ALA A 20 -5.18 8.83 -6.24
C ALA A 20 -5.18 7.98 -4.95
N MET A 21 -6.37 7.75 -4.37
CA MET A 21 -6.53 6.84 -3.23
C MET A 21 -6.20 5.40 -3.60
N PHE A 22 -6.64 4.93 -4.76
CA PHE A 22 -6.38 3.58 -5.24
C PHE A 22 -4.87 3.35 -5.45
N GLU A 23 -4.19 4.26 -6.14
CA GLU A 23 -2.75 4.22 -6.35
C GLU A 23 -1.98 4.23 -5.02
N TYR A 24 -2.40 5.07 -4.07
CA TYR A 24 -1.83 5.08 -2.73
C TYR A 24 -1.96 3.72 -2.05
N LEU A 25 -3.17 3.17 -2.04
CA LEU A 25 -3.47 1.90 -1.39
C LEU A 25 -2.66 0.76 -2.00
N LYS A 26 -2.59 0.71 -3.33
CA LYS A 26 -1.99 -0.40 -4.07
C LYS A 26 -0.47 -0.37 -4.08
N ILE A 27 0.13 0.80 -4.32
CA ILE A 27 1.59 0.93 -4.48
C ILE A 27 2.29 1.11 -3.15
N TRP A 28 1.74 1.92 -2.25
CA TRP A 28 2.47 2.35 -1.05
C TRP A 28 1.95 1.66 0.20
N HIS A 29 0.66 1.83 0.52
CA HIS A 29 0.11 1.38 1.79
C HIS A 29 0.14 -0.16 1.90
N ASN A 30 -0.40 -0.89 0.93
CA ASN A 30 -0.45 -2.35 1.00
C ASN A 30 0.94 -3.00 0.96
N ARG A 31 1.93 -2.36 0.34
CA ARG A 31 3.31 -2.88 0.32
C ARG A 31 4.03 -2.73 1.67
N GLN A 32 3.69 -1.70 2.44
CA GLN A 32 4.33 -1.40 3.73
C GLN A 32 3.52 -1.85 4.95
N ARG A 33 2.24 -2.15 4.78
CA ARG A 33 1.38 -2.62 5.86
C ARG A 33 1.81 -4.00 6.34
N CYS A 34 1.97 -4.18 7.64
CA CYS A 34 2.14 -5.49 8.25
C CYS A 34 0.78 -6.18 8.40
N HIS A 35 0.72 -7.47 8.08
CA HIS A 35 -0.50 -8.26 8.20
C HIS A 35 -0.32 -9.33 9.27
N SER A 36 -1.26 -9.44 10.20
CA SER A 36 -1.27 -10.49 11.24
C SER A 36 -1.26 -11.89 10.63
N TRP A 37 -2.00 -12.09 9.54
CA TRP A 37 -2.00 -13.34 8.76
C TRP A 37 -0.62 -13.69 8.17
N LEU A 38 0.20 -12.68 7.85
CA LEU A 38 1.56 -12.89 7.38
C LEU A 38 2.58 -13.01 8.52
N GLY A 39 2.15 -12.95 9.79
CA GLY A 39 3.05 -12.95 10.94
C GLY A 39 3.63 -11.57 11.27
N TRP A 40 2.84 -10.51 11.08
CA TRP A 40 3.24 -9.11 11.32
C TRP A 40 4.39 -8.62 10.44
N VAL A 41 4.58 -9.24 9.27
CA VAL A 41 5.52 -8.75 8.26
C VAL A 41 4.79 -8.13 7.08
N THR A 42 5.50 -7.23 6.39
CA THR A 42 5.05 -6.63 5.13
C THR A 42 5.02 -7.68 4.01
N PRO A 43 4.11 -7.57 3.02
CA PRO A 43 4.03 -8.52 1.90
C PRO A 43 5.36 -8.69 1.16
N VAL A 44 6.12 -7.60 0.97
CA VAL A 44 7.45 -7.66 0.32
C VAL A 44 8.44 -8.51 1.11
N LYS A 45 8.43 -8.40 2.45
CA LYS A 45 9.27 -9.25 3.32
C LYS A 45 8.79 -10.69 3.29
N TYR A 46 7.48 -10.91 3.36
CA TYR A 46 6.90 -12.24 3.27
C TYR A 46 7.28 -12.97 1.98
N GLU A 47 7.17 -12.30 0.83
CA GLU A 47 7.58 -12.85 -0.47
C GLU A 47 9.09 -13.18 -0.50
N ARG A 48 9.94 -12.30 0.03
CA ARG A 48 11.38 -12.57 0.15
C ARG A 48 11.68 -13.80 1.00
N TYR A 49 11.05 -13.93 2.16
CA TYR A 49 11.22 -15.11 3.00
C TYR A 49 10.75 -16.38 2.27
N ARG A 50 9.61 -16.30 1.59
CA ARG A 50 9.05 -17.44 0.83
C ARG A 50 9.96 -17.88 -0.31
N ILE A 51 10.63 -16.95 -1.01
CA ILE A 51 11.60 -17.26 -2.06
C ILE A 51 12.85 -17.95 -1.48
N ILE A 52 13.35 -17.46 -0.34
CA ILE A 52 14.54 -18.04 0.33
C ILE A 52 14.25 -19.44 0.88
N THR A 53 13.06 -19.69 1.42
CA THR A 53 12.69 -20.99 1.99
C THR A 53 12.37 -22.05 0.92
N ALA A 54 12.03 -21.63 -0.31
CA ALA A 54 11.70 -22.54 -1.41
C ALA A 54 12.90 -22.91 -2.31
N ALA A 55 14.08 -22.32 -2.07
CA ALA A 55 15.34 -22.62 -2.74
C ALA A 55 16.23 -23.51 -1.87
#